data_AF-A0A4Q5NL53-F1
#
_entry.id   AF-A0A4Q5NL53-F1
#
_cell.length_a   1.000
_cell.length_b   1.000
_cell.length_c   1.000
_cell.angle_alpha   90.00
_cell.angle_beta   90.00
_cell.angle_gamma   90.00
#
_symmetry.space_group_name_H-M   'P 1'
#
loop_
_entity.id
_entity.type
_entity.pdbx_description
1 polymer ?
#
loop_
_entity_poly.entity_id
_entity_poly.type
_entity_poly.pdbx_seq_one_letter_code
_entity_poly.pdbx_strand_id
1 'polypeptide(L)'
;MKNIQFISTLALLALPIVASAQPDPNNAPKGNNPVNRAVGGGRARAQIQNATPEQRQALMRTAFKRQLTRTNVTNVAQQDAVTDYVMGEAEARNKLEDATRTLQTGLRNTTVTDAQVAGLLNEYNATVADDKDRHDKALLKLKAAIDVTQYPRLEAMLTVAGLYGDSHAPTGNLVALLGGNARNLRTNAAANAGADAAPNAAGGAAAARGNALNRRNNRTAPF
;
A
#
# COMPACT_ATOMS: atom_id res chain seq x y z
N MET A 1 -23.53 -28.33 -38.26
CA MET A 1 -22.11 -28.03 -37.98
C MET A 1 -21.48 -27.52 -39.27
N LYS A 2 -21.16 -26.23 -39.37
CA LYS A 2 -20.59 -25.62 -40.59
C LYS A 2 -19.18 -25.14 -40.28
N ASN A 3 -18.19 -25.79 -40.90
CA ASN A 3 -16.78 -25.40 -40.88
C ASN A 3 -16.56 -24.27 -41.88
N ILE A 4 -16.04 -23.13 -41.41
CA ILE A 4 -15.60 -22.03 -42.26
C ILE A 4 -14.10 -21.90 -42.10
N GLN A 5 -13.36 -22.32 -43.14
CA GLN A 5 -11.92 -22.14 -43.24
C GLN A 5 -11.63 -20.74 -43.78
N PHE A 6 -10.92 -19.92 -43.01
CA PHE A 6 -10.33 -18.67 -43.48
C PHE A 6 -8.86 -18.92 -43.83
N ILE A 7 -8.57 -18.89 -45.13
CA ILE A 7 -7.21 -18.80 -45.68
C ILE A 7 -6.90 -17.31 -45.79
N SER A 8 -6.00 -16.80 -44.94
CA SER A 8 -5.47 -15.44 -45.07
C SER A 8 -4.01 -15.49 -45.47
N THR A 9 -3.79 -15.10 -46.72
CA THR A 9 -2.53 -14.98 -47.45
C THR A 9 -1.63 -13.94 -46.79
N LEU A 10 -0.45 -14.37 -46.33
CA LEU A 10 0.58 -13.52 -45.75
C LEU A 10 1.43 -12.92 -46.89
N ALA A 11 1.17 -11.66 -47.27
CA ALA A 11 2.00 -10.93 -48.22
C ALA A 11 3.15 -10.22 -47.47
N LEU A 12 4.37 -10.72 -47.66
CA LEU A 12 5.59 -10.18 -47.08
C LEU A 12 6.08 -8.99 -47.94
N LEU A 13 5.72 -7.76 -47.56
CA LEU A 13 6.25 -6.54 -48.18
C LEU A 13 7.61 -6.19 -47.57
N ALA A 14 8.68 -6.42 -48.33
CA ALA A 14 10.03 -5.95 -47.99
C ALA A 14 10.18 -4.48 -48.39
N LEU A 15 10.24 -3.57 -47.41
CA LEU A 15 10.52 -2.15 -47.62
C LEU A 15 12.02 -1.87 -47.49
N PRO A 16 12.63 -1.08 -48.39
CA PRO A 16 14.02 -0.66 -48.28
C PRO A 16 14.18 0.34 -47.13
N ILE A 17 15.02 -0.01 -46.16
CA ILE A 17 15.43 0.88 -45.08
C ILE A 17 16.45 1.86 -45.67
N VAL A 18 16.01 3.07 -45.99
CA VAL A 18 16.90 4.19 -46.30
C VAL A 18 17.48 4.68 -44.99
N ALA A 19 18.76 4.38 -44.74
CA ALA A 19 19.50 4.87 -43.60
C ALA A 19 19.80 6.37 -43.77
N SER A 20 18.84 7.24 -43.45
CA SER A 20 19.14 8.64 -43.22
C SER A 20 19.92 8.75 -41.91
N ALA A 21 21.19 9.17 -41.98
CA ALA A 21 21.96 9.55 -40.80
C ALA A 21 21.12 10.54 -39.99
N GLN A 22 20.64 10.10 -38.83
CA GLN A 22 19.84 10.95 -37.97
C GLN A 22 20.74 12.11 -37.50
N PRO A 23 20.32 13.37 -37.68
CA PRO A 23 21.06 14.50 -37.15
C PRO A 23 21.27 14.29 -35.65
N ASP A 24 22.50 14.50 -35.17
CA ASP A 24 22.88 14.30 -33.78
C ASP A 24 21.85 15.01 -32.87
N PRO A 25 21.06 14.26 -32.07
CA PRO A 25 20.04 14.84 -31.21
C PRO A 25 20.64 15.80 -30.16
N ASN A 26 21.95 15.77 -29.94
CA ASN A 26 22.63 16.70 -29.05
C ASN A 26 22.92 18.07 -29.68
N ASN A 27 22.76 18.22 -31.00
CA ASN A 27 23.06 19.46 -31.72
C ASN A 27 21.82 20.31 -32.05
N ALA A 28 20.64 19.92 -31.54
CA ALA A 28 19.46 20.77 -31.61
C ALA A 28 19.70 22.04 -30.76
N PRO A 29 19.38 23.25 -31.26
CA PRO A 29 19.47 24.47 -30.48
C PRO A 29 18.65 24.29 -29.21
N LYS A 30 19.34 24.33 -28.05
CA LYS A 30 18.70 24.28 -26.74
C LYS A 30 17.82 25.51 -26.61
N GLY A 31 16.55 25.37 -26.99
CA GLY A 31 15.56 26.43 -26.83
C GLY A 31 15.59 26.92 -25.39
N ASN A 32 15.43 28.24 -25.20
CA ASN A 32 15.34 28.84 -23.87
C ASN A 32 14.31 28.07 -23.05
N ASN A 33 14.80 27.25 -22.13
CA ASN A 33 13.96 26.48 -21.24
C ASN A 33 13.19 27.52 -20.41
N PRO A 34 11.85 27.58 -20.49
CA PRO A 34 11.10 28.58 -19.74
C PRO A 34 11.52 28.45 -18.27
N VAL A 35 11.78 29.60 -17.63
CA VAL A 35 12.13 29.65 -16.20
C VAL A 35 11.16 28.74 -15.47
N ASN A 36 11.70 27.70 -14.85
CA ASN A 36 10.96 26.61 -14.23
C ASN A 36 9.95 27.24 -13.25
N ARG A 37 8.72 27.46 -13.72
CA ARG A 37 7.70 28.21 -12.98
C ARG A 37 7.45 27.36 -11.75
N ALA A 38 7.91 27.82 -10.58
CA ALA A 38 7.91 27.07 -9.33
C ALA A 38 6.56 26.37 -9.18
N VAL A 39 6.53 25.07 -9.52
CA VAL A 39 5.29 24.30 -9.58
C VAL A 39 4.77 24.33 -8.15
N GLY A 40 3.62 24.97 -7.93
CA GLY A 40 3.07 25.36 -6.62
C GLY A 40 2.77 24.22 -5.63
N GLY A 41 3.37 23.05 -5.80
CA GLY A 41 3.26 21.89 -4.92
C GLY A 41 4.15 21.95 -3.67
N GLY A 42 5.10 22.90 -3.57
CA GLY A 42 6.01 22.97 -2.42
C GLY A 42 5.30 23.20 -1.08
N ARG A 43 4.34 24.14 -1.03
CA ARG A 43 3.60 24.47 0.20
C ARG A 43 2.62 23.36 0.62
N ALA A 44 1.87 22.80 -0.33
CA ALA A 44 0.97 21.69 -0.06
C ALA A 44 1.73 20.44 0.40
N ARG A 45 2.92 20.18 -0.17
CA ARG A 45 3.78 19.07 0.24
C ARG A 45 4.36 19.28 1.64
N ALA A 46 4.84 20.49 1.96
CA ALA A 46 5.33 20.81 3.30
C ALA A 46 4.23 20.67 4.36
N GLN A 47 3.00 21.08 4.03
CA GLN A 47 1.85 20.93 4.92
C GLN A 47 1.53 19.44 5.18
N ILE A 48 1.55 18.59 4.16
CA ILE A 48 1.32 17.14 4.33
C ILE A 48 2.45 16.49 5.15
N GLN A 49 3.70 16.93 4.96
CA GLN A 49 4.85 16.39 5.68
C GLN A 49 4.81 16.72 7.18
N ASN A 50 4.38 17.93 7.54
CA ASN A 50 4.33 18.41 8.92
C ASN A 50 2.99 18.12 9.62
N ALA A 51 1.99 17.61 8.91
CA ALA A 51 0.68 17.24 9.47
C ALA A 51 0.79 15.99 10.37
N THR A 52 0.03 15.99 11.48
CA THR A 52 -0.15 14.80 12.33
C THR A 52 -0.79 13.66 11.53
N PRO A 53 -0.70 12.39 11.98
CA PRO A 53 -1.35 11.27 11.30
C PRO A 53 -2.84 11.51 11.04
N GLU A 54 -3.56 12.05 12.02
CA GLU A 54 -5.00 12.35 11.94
C GLU A 54 -5.28 13.46 10.91
N GLN A 55 -4.49 14.53 10.95
CA GLN A 55 -4.59 15.63 9.98
C GLN A 55 -4.31 15.13 8.56
N ARG A 56 -3.32 14.25 8.39
CA ARG A 56 -2.98 13.66 7.10
C ARG A 56 -4.12 12.80 6.57
N GLN A 57 -4.73 11.98 7.41
CA GLN A 57 -5.91 11.20 7.05
C GLN A 57 -7.09 12.10 6.66
N ALA A 58 -7.36 13.17 7.42
CA ALA A 58 -8.43 14.11 7.09
C ALA A 58 -8.19 14.81 5.73
N LEU A 59 -6.95 15.20 5.45
CA LEU A 59 -6.56 15.77 4.16
C LEU A 59 -6.74 14.77 3.01
N MET A 60 -6.33 13.51 3.20
CA MET A 60 -6.51 12.43 2.22
C MET A 60 -8.00 12.14 1.98
N ARG A 61 -8.80 12.01 3.04
CA ARG A 61 -10.27 11.85 2.95
C ARG A 61 -10.89 12.99 2.16
N THR A 62 -10.54 14.23 2.47
CA THR A 62 -11.07 15.42 1.76
C THR A 62 -10.63 15.47 0.30
N ALA A 63 -9.37 15.14 0.00
CA ALA A 63 -8.87 15.07 -1.37
C ALA A 63 -9.59 13.98 -2.16
N PHE A 64 -9.78 12.80 -1.57
CA PHE A 64 -10.44 11.68 -2.19
C PHE A 64 -11.94 11.94 -2.45
N LYS A 65 -12.66 12.53 -1.49
CA LYS A 65 -14.06 12.95 -1.72
C LYS A 65 -14.19 13.91 -2.90
N ARG A 66 -13.28 14.88 -3.04
CA ARG A 66 -13.26 15.78 -4.22
C ARG A 66 -13.02 15.02 -5.53
N GLN A 67 -12.22 13.95 -5.49
CA GLN A 67 -12.01 13.08 -6.64
C GLN A 67 -13.26 12.25 -6.96
N LEU A 68 -13.98 11.76 -5.96
CA LEU A 68 -15.25 11.05 -6.13
C LEU A 68 -16.31 11.94 -6.80
N THR A 69 -16.40 13.22 -6.42
CA THR A 69 -17.27 14.19 -7.12
C THR A 69 -16.93 14.29 -8.62
N ARG A 70 -15.64 14.26 -9.00
CA ARG A 70 -15.21 14.28 -10.41
C ARG A 70 -15.55 12.99 -11.17
N THR A 71 -15.82 11.90 -10.45
CA THR A 71 -16.32 10.63 -11.01
C THR A 71 -17.84 10.52 -10.98
N ASN A 72 -18.55 11.63 -10.74
CA ASN A 72 -20.01 11.73 -10.63
C ASN A 72 -20.63 11.03 -9.41
N VAL A 73 -19.83 10.65 -8.42
CA VAL A 73 -20.33 10.19 -7.13
C VAL A 73 -20.53 11.42 -6.25
N THR A 74 -21.75 11.97 -6.22
CA THR A 74 -22.08 13.22 -5.51
C THR A 74 -22.85 13.01 -4.22
N ASN A 75 -23.45 11.83 -4.03
CA ASN A 75 -24.16 11.49 -2.81
C ASN A 75 -23.15 11.34 -1.65
N VAL A 76 -23.35 12.09 -0.57
CA VAL A 76 -22.40 12.15 0.56
C VAL A 76 -22.24 10.78 1.24
N ALA A 77 -23.32 10.04 1.46
CA ALA A 77 -23.26 8.72 2.10
C ALA A 77 -22.49 7.70 1.24
N GLN A 78 -22.64 7.76 -0.08
CA GLN A 78 -21.84 6.95 -1.01
C GLN A 78 -20.37 7.38 -1.00
N GLN A 79 -20.09 8.69 -1.00
CA GLN A 79 -18.72 9.19 -0.91
C GLN A 79 -18.04 8.72 0.38
N ASP A 80 -18.75 8.76 1.51
CA ASP A 80 -18.27 8.28 2.79
C ASP A 80 -17.99 6.78 2.75
N ALA A 81 -18.91 5.98 2.24
CA ALA A 81 -18.72 4.53 2.13
C ALA A 81 -17.50 4.15 1.28
N VAL A 82 -17.33 4.76 0.11
CA VAL A 82 -16.16 4.52 -0.76
C VAL A 82 -14.87 5.02 -0.08
N THR A 83 -14.92 6.18 0.58
CA THR A 83 -13.74 6.74 1.27
C THR A 83 -13.31 5.83 2.42
N ASP A 84 -14.24 5.41 3.28
CA ASP A 84 -13.95 4.53 4.41
C ASP A 84 -13.43 3.16 3.94
N TYR A 85 -13.99 2.62 2.86
CA TYR A 85 -13.48 1.40 2.23
C TYR A 85 -12.02 1.55 1.80
N VAL A 86 -11.70 2.56 0.98
CA VAL A 86 -10.34 2.78 0.46
C VAL A 86 -9.34 3.05 1.58
N MET A 87 -9.72 3.82 2.60
CA MET A 87 -8.84 4.10 3.74
C MET A 87 -8.60 2.86 4.60
N GLY A 88 -9.64 2.05 4.84
CA GLY A 88 -9.51 0.78 5.56
C GLY A 88 -8.63 -0.22 4.83
N GLU A 89 -8.73 -0.29 3.51
CA GLU A 89 -7.85 -1.10 2.66
C GLU A 89 -6.39 -0.61 2.71
N ALA A 90 -6.17 0.70 2.71
CA ALA A 90 -4.82 1.27 2.84
C ALA A 90 -4.17 0.93 4.19
N GLU A 91 -4.94 0.95 5.28
CA GLU A 91 -4.46 0.60 6.61
C GLU A 91 -4.12 -0.89 6.73
N ALA A 92 -5.01 -1.76 6.23
CA ALA A 92 -4.81 -3.19 6.28
C ALA A 92 -3.59 -3.66 5.48
N ARG A 93 -3.33 -3.03 4.32
CA ARG A 93 -2.14 -3.31 3.53
C ARG A 93 -0.84 -3.04 4.29
N ASN A 94 -0.80 -2.08 5.21
CA ASN A 94 0.40 -1.84 6.01
C ASN A 94 0.77 -3.07 6.85
N LYS A 95 -0.22 -3.76 7.43
CA LYS A 95 0.02 -4.98 8.22
C LYS A 95 0.60 -6.10 7.36
N LEU A 96 0.05 -6.31 6.17
CA LEU A 96 0.57 -7.30 5.23
C LEU A 96 1.97 -6.94 4.72
N GLU A 97 2.23 -5.65 4.45
CA GLU A 97 3.56 -5.16 4.10
C GLU A 97 4.57 -5.42 5.21
N ASP A 98 4.21 -5.18 6.46
CA ASP A 98 5.08 -5.41 7.62
C ASP A 98 5.37 -6.91 7.80
N ALA A 99 4.36 -7.78 7.72
CA ALA A 99 4.55 -9.23 7.74
C ALA A 99 5.45 -9.70 6.58
N THR A 100 5.27 -9.14 5.38
CA THR A 100 6.12 -9.41 4.21
C THR A 100 7.58 -8.98 4.47
N ARG A 101 7.81 -7.79 5.03
CA ARG A 101 9.16 -7.29 5.35
C ARG A 101 9.83 -8.14 6.42
N THR A 102 9.10 -8.55 7.45
CA THR A 102 9.60 -9.43 8.51
C THR A 102 10.05 -10.77 7.92
N LEU A 103 9.21 -11.40 7.09
CA LEU A 103 9.57 -12.64 6.40
C LEU A 103 10.79 -12.47 5.50
N GLN A 104 10.83 -11.42 4.67
CA GLN A 104 11.98 -11.12 3.81
C GLN A 104 13.27 -10.89 4.59
N THR A 105 13.19 -10.22 5.73
CA THR A 105 14.33 -9.96 6.61
C THR A 105 14.82 -11.26 7.25
N GLY A 106 13.89 -12.11 7.71
CA GLY A 106 14.19 -13.44 8.22
C GLY A 106 14.89 -14.32 7.20
N LEU A 107 14.42 -14.34 5.94
CA LEU A 107 15.02 -15.11 4.85
C LEU A 107 16.43 -14.64 4.47
N ARG A 108 16.73 -13.35 4.63
CA ARG A 108 18.06 -12.78 4.32
C ARG A 108 19.05 -12.95 5.46
N ASN A 109 18.57 -13.18 6.68
CA ASN A 109 19.41 -13.28 7.86
C ASN A 109 19.92 -14.72 8.03
N THR A 110 21.23 -14.91 7.88
CA THR A 110 21.88 -16.22 7.98
C THR A 110 21.88 -16.83 9.38
N THR A 111 21.51 -16.06 10.42
CA THR A 111 21.40 -16.58 11.79
C THR A 111 20.00 -17.10 12.14
N VAL A 112 19.02 -16.88 11.26
CA VAL A 112 17.66 -17.39 11.43
C VAL A 112 17.61 -18.84 10.97
N THR A 113 17.17 -19.73 11.85
CA THR A 113 17.04 -21.17 11.56
C THR A 113 15.81 -21.47 10.70
N ASP A 114 15.81 -22.60 9.99
CA ASP A 114 14.66 -23.04 9.19
C ASP A 114 13.35 -23.12 10.01
N ALA A 115 13.45 -23.53 11.28
CA ALA A 115 12.30 -23.55 12.19
C ALA A 115 11.74 -22.14 12.47
N GLN A 116 12.61 -21.14 12.59
CA GLN A 116 12.20 -19.74 12.75
C GLN A 116 11.62 -19.19 11.45
N VAL A 117 12.19 -19.52 10.28
CA VAL A 117 11.62 -19.15 8.97
C VAL A 117 10.23 -19.75 8.79
N ALA A 118 10.02 -21.01 9.18
CA ALA A 118 8.70 -21.65 9.15
C ALA A 118 7.68 -20.92 10.05
N GLY A 119 8.11 -20.43 11.22
CA GLY A 119 7.30 -19.58 12.09
C GLY A 119 6.87 -18.28 11.41
N LEU A 120 7.82 -17.55 10.80
CA LEU A 120 7.54 -16.31 10.06
C LEU A 120 6.60 -16.54 8.86
N LEU A 121 6.76 -17.67 8.17
CA LEU A 121 5.90 -18.03 7.05
C LEU A 121 4.47 -18.32 7.52
N ASN A 122 4.30 -18.99 8.66
CA ASN A 122 2.98 -19.24 9.24
C ASN A 122 2.29 -17.94 9.65
N GLU A 123 3.02 -17.01 10.27
CA GLU A 123 2.50 -15.68 10.64
C GLU A 123 2.10 -14.85 9.41
N TYR A 124 2.92 -14.87 8.36
CA TYR A 124 2.58 -14.26 7.08
C TYR A 124 1.31 -14.86 6.48
N ASN A 125 1.19 -16.19 6.43
CA ASN A 125 0.01 -16.87 5.89
C ASN A 125 -1.26 -16.56 6.69
N ALA A 126 -1.17 -16.50 8.02
CA ALA A 126 -2.28 -16.09 8.88
C ALA A 126 -2.71 -14.64 8.57
N THR A 127 -1.74 -13.73 8.40
CA THR A 127 -2.02 -12.33 8.03
C THR A 127 -2.70 -12.21 6.67
N VAL A 128 -2.29 -13.03 5.68
CA VAL A 128 -2.94 -13.08 4.36
C VAL A 128 -4.38 -13.57 4.46
N ALA A 129 -4.64 -14.60 5.27
CA ALA A 129 -6.00 -15.12 5.48
C ALA A 129 -6.90 -14.07 6.15
N ASP A 130 -6.41 -13.42 7.20
CA ASP A 130 -7.14 -12.35 7.90
C ASP A 130 -7.44 -11.16 6.98
N ASP A 131 -6.46 -10.74 6.16
CA ASP A 131 -6.65 -9.64 5.21
C ASP A 131 -7.69 -9.99 4.14
N LYS A 132 -7.68 -11.23 3.63
CA LYS A 132 -8.69 -11.72 2.69
C LYS A 132 -10.09 -11.66 3.30
N ASP A 133 -10.28 -12.21 4.50
CA ASP A 133 -11.58 -12.21 5.18
C ASP A 133 -12.08 -10.79 5.46
N ARG A 134 -11.17 -9.89 5.86
CA ARG A 134 -11.48 -8.48 6.07
C ARG A 134 -11.87 -7.80 4.76
N HIS A 135 -11.12 -8.03 3.69
CA HIS A 135 -11.42 -7.48 2.36
C HIS A 135 -12.80 -7.91 1.88
N ASP A 136 -13.12 -9.21 1.93
CA ASP A 136 -14.39 -9.74 1.47
C ASP A 136 -15.58 -9.10 2.23
N LYS A 137 -15.44 -8.90 3.54
CA LYS A 137 -16.43 -8.17 4.37
C LYS A 137 -16.54 -6.69 4.00
N ALA A 138 -15.41 -6.02 3.79
CA ALA A 138 -15.37 -4.61 3.43
C ALA A 138 -15.98 -4.36 2.04
N LEU A 139 -15.72 -5.26 1.09
CA LEU A 139 -16.29 -5.23 -0.25
C LEU A 139 -17.80 -5.45 -0.23
N LEU A 140 -18.29 -6.39 0.59
CA LEU A 140 -19.73 -6.61 0.77
C LEU A 140 -20.41 -5.36 1.36
N LYS A 141 -19.78 -4.71 2.35
CA LYS A 141 -20.26 -3.44 2.92
C LYS A 141 -20.28 -2.32 1.87
N LEU A 142 -19.26 -2.24 1.01
CA LEU A 142 -19.22 -1.26 -0.09
C LEU A 142 -20.35 -1.51 -1.09
N LYS A 143 -20.54 -2.76 -1.54
CA LYS A 143 -21.60 -3.14 -2.48
C LYS A 143 -23.01 -2.86 -1.94
N ALA A 144 -23.21 -2.97 -0.63
CA ALA A 144 -24.47 -2.61 0.02
C ALA A 144 -24.71 -1.09 0.04
N ALA A 145 -23.66 -0.27 0.05
CA ALA A 145 -23.76 1.18 0.10
C ALA A 145 -23.84 1.84 -1.30
N ILE A 146 -23.19 1.24 -2.30
CA ILE A 146 -23.12 1.77 -3.66
C ILE A 146 -23.00 0.62 -4.68
N ASP A 147 -23.85 0.67 -5.71
CA ASP A 147 -23.63 -0.12 -6.92
C ASP A 147 -22.53 0.55 -7.76
N VAL A 148 -21.29 0.09 -7.57
CA VAL A 148 -20.09 0.63 -8.24
C VAL A 148 -20.19 0.52 -9.77
N THR A 149 -20.96 -0.44 -10.30
CA THR A 149 -21.11 -0.66 -11.75
C THR A 149 -21.86 0.46 -12.45
N GLN A 150 -22.67 1.24 -11.72
CA GLN A 150 -23.31 2.45 -12.23
C GLN A 150 -22.31 3.61 -12.44
N TYR A 151 -21.09 3.47 -11.93
CA TYR A 151 -20.05 4.50 -11.96
C TYR A 151 -18.79 3.94 -12.63
N PRO A 152 -18.74 3.80 -13.97
CA PRO A 152 -17.63 3.12 -14.66
C PRO A 152 -16.27 3.75 -14.40
N ARG A 153 -16.21 5.06 -14.16
CA ARG A 153 -14.96 5.76 -13.75
C ARG A 153 -14.51 5.36 -12.35
N LEU A 154 -15.44 5.22 -11.41
CA LEU A 154 -15.14 4.74 -10.06
C LEU A 154 -14.70 3.28 -10.09
N GLU A 155 -15.42 2.43 -10.83
CA GLU A 155 -15.07 1.02 -11.00
C GLU A 155 -13.67 0.85 -11.57
N ALA A 156 -13.34 1.55 -12.67
CA ALA A 156 -12.02 1.53 -13.26
C ALA A 156 -10.95 2.03 -12.27
N MET A 157 -11.25 3.10 -11.52
CA MET A 157 -10.35 3.66 -10.53
C MET A 157 -10.03 2.67 -9.40
N LEU A 158 -11.05 1.98 -8.86
CA LEU A 158 -10.86 0.98 -7.81
C LEU A 158 -10.19 -0.29 -8.36
N THR A 159 -10.51 -0.70 -9.59
CA THR A 159 -9.91 -1.85 -10.25
C THR A 159 -8.43 -1.64 -10.52
N VAL A 160 -8.04 -0.48 -11.07
CA VAL A 160 -6.63 -0.11 -11.30
C VAL A 160 -5.85 -0.01 -9.98
N ALA A 161 -6.51 0.41 -8.89
CA ALA A 161 -5.91 0.39 -7.57
C ALA A 161 -5.80 -1.03 -6.96
N GLY A 162 -6.35 -2.05 -7.62
CA GLY A 162 -6.42 -3.42 -7.11
C GLY A 162 -7.33 -3.53 -5.88
N LEU A 163 -8.35 -2.69 -5.77
CA LEU A 163 -9.32 -2.67 -4.67
C LEU A 163 -10.68 -3.26 -5.06
N TYR A 164 -10.90 -3.52 -6.34
CA TYR A 164 -12.19 -4.01 -6.84
C TYR A 164 -11.96 -5.01 -7.98
N GLY A 165 -12.85 -5.99 -8.06
CA GLY A 165 -12.75 -7.14 -8.97
C GLY A 165 -12.00 -8.34 -8.36
N ASP A 166 -11.98 -9.45 -9.09
CA ASP A 166 -11.34 -10.71 -8.65
C ASP A 166 -9.81 -10.63 -8.63
N SER A 167 -9.26 -9.64 -9.35
CA SER A 167 -7.83 -9.33 -9.40
C SER A 167 -7.41 -8.53 -8.16
N HIS A 168 -7.56 -9.12 -6.98
CA HIS A 168 -7.01 -8.57 -5.74
C HIS A 168 -5.49 -8.83 -5.68
N ALA A 169 -4.79 -8.42 -6.73
CA ALA A 169 -3.35 -8.49 -6.78
C ALA A 169 -2.79 -7.37 -5.90
N PRO A 170 -1.91 -7.67 -4.92
CA PRO A 170 -1.30 -6.66 -4.05
C PRO A 170 -0.37 -5.68 -4.79
N THR A 171 -0.25 -5.79 -6.12
CA THR A 171 0.57 -4.95 -7.00
C THR A 171 -0.02 -3.56 -7.27
N GLY A 172 -1.29 -3.31 -6.95
CA GLY A 172 -1.94 -2.01 -7.15
C GLY A 172 -1.31 -0.90 -6.29
N ASN A 173 -0.85 0.18 -6.92
CA ASN A 173 -0.26 1.35 -6.25
C ASN A 173 -1.36 2.23 -5.64
N LEU A 174 -1.95 1.79 -4.52
CA LEU A 174 -2.98 2.53 -3.77
C LEU A 174 -2.56 3.96 -3.45
N VAL A 175 -1.27 4.14 -3.22
CA VAL A 175 -0.71 5.42 -2.84
C VAL A 175 -0.83 6.42 -3.99
N ALA A 176 -0.69 5.98 -5.24
CA ALA A 176 -0.96 6.83 -6.41
C ALA A 176 -2.44 7.23 -6.50
N LEU A 177 -3.36 6.34 -6.14
CA LEU A 177 -4.79 6.64 -6.11
C LEU A 177 -5.13 7.73 -5.08
N LEU A 178 -4.52 7.65 -3.89
CA LEU A 178 -4.75 8.59 -2.78
C LEU A 178 -3.99 9.92 -2.95
N GLY A 179 -3.39 10.18 -4.12
CA GLY A 179 -2.63 11.41 -4.38
C GLY A 179 -1.31 11.50 -3.61
N GLY A 180 -0.86 10.39 -3.02
CA GLY A 180 0.42 10.29 -2.35
C GLY A 180 1.53 9.99 -3.34
N ASN A 181 2.68 10.65 -3.19
CA ASN A 181 3.92 10.11 -3.75
C ASN A 181 4.27 8.85 -2.96
N ALA A 182 4.15 7.66 -3.58
CA ALA A 182 4.44 6.34 -3.00
C ALA A 182 5.78 6.25 -2.24
N ARG A 183 6.74 7.10 -2.60
CA ARG A 183 8.02 7.22 -1.89
C ARG A 183 7.91 7.75 -0.46
N ASN A 184 6.99 8.67 -0.15
CA ASN A 184 6.95 9.34 1.16
C ASN A 184 6.19 8.54 2.24
N LEU A 185 5.22 7.70 1.86
CA LEU A 185 4.54 6.79 2.81
C LEU A 185 5.46 5.64 3.21
N ARG A 186 6.21 5.07 2.26
CA ARG A 186 7.23 4.05 2.55
C ARG A 186 8.34 4.56 3.48
N THR A 187 8.81 5.80 3.30
CA THR A 187 9.84 6.37 4.18
C THR A 187 9.31 6.73 5.57
N ASN A 188 8.06 7.18 5.71
CA ASN A 188 7.52 7.50 7.04
C ASN A 188 7.14 6.26 7.85
N ALA A 189 6.67 5.18 7.20
CA ALA A 189 6.48 3.90 7.88
C ALA A 189 7.82 3.29 8.30
N ALA A 190 8.86 3.37 7.46
CA ALA A 190 10.20 2.90 7.80
C ALA A 190 10.90 3.77 8.87
N ALA A 191 10.65 5.08 8.89
CA ALA A 191 11.21 5.98 9.90
C ALA A 191 10.58 5.79 11.30
N ASN A 192 9.29 5.40 11.37
CA ASN A 192 8.66 5.03 12.64
C ASN A 192 9.00 3.59 13.05
N ALA A 193 9.09 2.65 12.11
CA ALA A 193 9.52 1.28 12.41
C ALA A 193 11.00 1.20 12.83
N GLY A 194 11.85 2.13 12.36
CA GLY A 194 13.26 2.20 12.73
C GLY A 194 13.55 2.78 14.13
N ALA A 195 12.56 3.38 14.79
CA ALA A 195 12.71 3.89 16.16
C ALA A 195 12.36 2.83 17.23
N ASP A 196 11.47 1.89 16.91
CA ASP A 196 10.98 0.88 17.86
C ASP A 196 11.41 -0.57 17.53
N ALA A 197 11.93 -0.84 16.32
CA ALA A 197 12.39 -2.18 15.92
C ALA A 197 13.91 -2.39 16.13
N ALA A 198 14.43 -1.96 17.27
CA ALA A 198 15.65 -2.55 17.81
C ALA A 198 15.26 -3.74 18.69
N PRO A 199 15.27 -4.99 18.19
CA PRO A 199 15.10 -6.13 19.06
C PRO A 199 16.29 -6.20 20.01
N ASN A 200 15.99 -6.11 21.30
CA ASN A 200 16.88 -6.44 22.39
C ASN A 200 17.15 -7.97 22.32
N ALA A 201 17.97 -8.37 21.35
CA ALA A 201 18.43 -9.74 21.16
C ALA A 201 19.61 -10.01 22.10
N ALA A 202 19.36 -9.94 23.41
CA ALA A 202 20.27 -10.41 24.43
C ALA A 202 19.46 -10.89 25.64
N GLY A 203 19.59 -12.19 25.97
CA GLY A 203 19.31 -12.66 27.33
C GLY A 203 18.01 -13.45 27.54
N GLY A 204 17.71 -14.41 26.68
CA GLY A 204 16.65 -15.41 26.91
C GLY A 204 17.19 -16.75 27.42
N ALA A 205 18.16 -16.76 28.34
CA ALA A 205 18.60 -17.98 29.03
C ALA A 205 18.99 -17.67 30.47
N ALA A 206 18.38 -18.41 31.40
CA ALA A 206 18.64 -18.50 32.85
C ALA A 206 18.07 -17.40 33.75
N ALA A 207 16.87 -17.64 34.30
CA ALA A 207 16.53 -17.28 35.69
C ALA A 207 15.26 -18.01 36.18
N ALA A 208 15.27 -19.35 36.16
CA ALA A 208 14.44 -20.13 37.07
C ALA A 208 15.20 -20.28 38.39
N ARG A 209 15.14 -19.28 39.29
CA ARG A 209 15.60 -19.37 40.68
C ARG A 209 15.12 -18.17 41.50
N GLY A 210 14.28 -18.44 42.50
CA GLY A 210 14.24 -17.66 43.74
C GLY A 210 13.22 -16.52 43.85
N ASN A 211 11.92 -16.84 43.84
CA ASN A 211 10.93 -15.97 44.49
C ASN A 211 10.49 -16.60 45.82
N ALA A 212 11.41 -16.61 46.77
CA ALA A 212 11.15 -17.00 48.16
C ALA A 212 12.09 -16.19 49.03
N LEU A 213 11.67 -14.99 49.46
CA LEU A 213 12.12 -14.27 50.66
C LEU A 213 11.64 -12.80 50.60
N ASN A 214 10.33 -12.55 50.68
CA ASN A 214 9.85 -11.27 51.23
C ASN A 214 8.42 -11.35 51.79
N ARG A 215 8.18 -12.30 52.71
CA ARG A 215 6.96 -12.37 53.54
C ARG A 215 7.31 -12.63 55.00
N ARG A 216 8.19 -11.81 55.58
CA ARG A 216 8.32 -11.67 57.02
C ARG A 216 8.60 -10.21 57.31
N ASN A 217 7.56 -9.50 57.75
CA ASN A 217 7.60 -8.50 58.83
C ASN A 217 6.28 -7.73 58.81
N ASN A 218 5.21 -8.37 59.30
CA ASN A 218 4.12 -7.64 59.94
C ASN A 218 3.38 -8.56 60.92
N ARG A 219 4.00 -8.82 62.07
CA ARG A 219 3.38 -9.43 63.26
C ARG A 219 4.07 -8.85 64.49
N THR A 220 3.41 -7.88 65.13
CA THR A 220 3.43 -7.46 66.55
C THR A 220 2.78 -6.06 66.56
N ALA A 221 1.72 -5.78 67.30
CA ALA A 221 1.54 -6.08 68.71
C ALA A 221 0.07 -6.35 69.12
N PRO A 222 -0.15 -7.08 70.22
CA PRO A 222 -1.40 -7.14 70.97
C PRO A 222 -1.47 -6.09 72.10
N PHE A 223 -2.70 -5.90 72.60
CA PHE A 223 -3.22 -5.10 73.72
C PHE A 223 -3.71 -3.69 73.36
#